data_AF-A0A545BG52-F1
#
_entry.id   AF-A0A545BG52-F1
#
_cell.length_a   1.000
_cell.length_b   1.000
_cell.length_c   1.000
_cell.angle_alpha   90.00
_cell.angle_beta   90.00
_cell.angle_gamma   90.00
#
_symmetry.space_group_name_H-M   'P 1'
#
loop_
_entity.id
_entity.type
_entity.pdbx_description
1 polymer ?
#
loop_
_entity_poly.entity_id
_entity_poly.type
_entity_poly.pdbx_seq_one_letter_code
_entity_poly.pdbx_strand_id
1 'polypeptide(L)'
;MHGASSGVAYDRSVISSEFLTCTSRVPLLQSVVQCDPFSVIVRSAEQDWDPSTLLSALSQASAVLVAIIGGFLVSRLVAISSEREGIRRLVDAAVGRIVHIEADLEDAQRIRFDRAKSSFYGVAVEKLLEEPALDLDALIQDHLPRGTTEEELRPYAVALRQRVQNAVQAINLKLRKGDTRNLDLADLVERGLEITDADQDIYEQAFKHRRAFLPNPPAISILGSRDLLDYTNLASALRPGWAIAAEVRHRDEEIRAEADLRTQLRAAVAERDRLDEELARVGKPVGVAAAMWMLGVLSLGILVPLVMMAFEPKGLDVLAKIVLLGSFVIGLAAILWYVGWFWLKIGSDKTQATPEGRAEAPPR
;
A
#
# COMPACT_ATOMS: atom_id res chain seq x y z
N MET A 1 -33.37 3.62 12.46
CA MET A 1 -32.63 4.88 12.63
C MET A 1 -32.63 5.60 11.30
N HIS A 2 -33.35 6.72 11.22
CA HIS A 2 -33.57 7.50 10.00
C HIS A 2 -32.45 8.53 9.84
N GLY A 3 -31.70 8.45 8.74
CA GLY A 3 -30.72 9.45 8.33
C GLY A 3 -31.33 10.36 7.27
N ALA A 4 -31.58 11.62 7.65
CA ALA A 4 -32.17 12.65 6.81
C ALA A 4 -31.18 13.11 5.73
N SER A 5 -31.65 13.13 4.48
CA SER A 5 -30.99 13.71 3.31
C SER A 5 -31.32 15.19 3.23
N SER A 6 -30.34 16.05 3.52
CA SER A 6 -30.46 17.50 3.33
C SER A 6 -30.04 17.88 1.91
N GLY A 7 -31.03 18.06 1.04
CA GLY A 7 -30.85 18.65 -0.28
C GLY A 7 -30.53 20.15 -0.17
N VAL A 8 -29.41 20.56 -0.76
CA VAL A 8 -29.06 21.97 -0.91
C VAL A 8 -29.65 22.46 -2.23
N ALA A 9 -30.66 23.31 -2.13
CA ALA A 9 -31.25 24.03 -3.26
C ALA A 9 -30.31 25.15 -3.71
N TYR A 10 -29.90 25.12 -4.98
CA TYR A 10 -29.18 26.22 -5.62
C TYR A 10 -30.18 27.31 -5.99
N ASP A 11 -30.13 28.43 -5.27
CA ASP A 11 -30.81 29.66 -5.64
C ASP A 11 -30.06 30.33 -6.80
N ARG A 12 -30.76 30.54 -7.91
CA ARG A 12 -30.23 31.07 -9.16
C ARG A 12 -31.03 32.30 -9.52
N SER A 13 -30.86 33.40 -8.78
CA SER A 13 -31.60 34.63 -9.06
C SER A 13 -30.96 35.92 -8.54
N VAL A 14 -29.83 36.38 -9.13
CA VAL A 14 -29.54 37.82 -9.23
C VAL A 14 -28.75 38.09 -10.51
N ILE A 15 -29.46 38.19 -11.64
CA ILE A 15 -28.95 38.91 -12.82
C ILE A 15 -29.44 40.34 -12.63
N SER A 16 -28.50 41.23 -12.29
CA SER A 16 -28.78 42.67 -12.19
C SER A 16 -29.15 43.19 -13.57
N SER A 17 -30.41 43.61 -13.69
CA SER A 17 -31.05 44.14 -14.88
C SER A 17 -30.92 45.67 -14.96
N GLU A 18 -29.71 46.19 -14.84
CA GLU A 18 -29.42 47.60 -15.09
C GLU A 18 -28.49 47.71 -16.29
N PHE A 19 -29.05 47.71 -17.50
CA PHE A 19 -28.53 48.31 -18.73
C PHE A 19 -29.38 47.73 -19.85
N LEU A 20 -30.46 48.43 -20.22
CA LEU A 20 -31.07 48.52 -21.55
C LEU A 20 -32.53 49.01 -21.43
N THR A 21 -32.68 50.25 -20.98
CA THR A 21 -33.90 51.05 -21.17
C THR A 21 -33.53 52.39 -21.82
N CYS A 22 -33.23 52.34 -23.13
CA CYS A 22 -33.42 53.51 -23.99
C CYS A 22 -34.55 53.17 -24.97
N THR A 23 -35.76 53.31 -24.45
CA THR A 23 -36.98 53.38 -25.25
C THR A 23 -36.93 54.59 -26.16
N SER A 24 -36.97 54.34 -27.46
CA SER A 24 -37.20 55.33 -28.50
C SER A 24 -38.63 55.89 -28.40
N ARG A 25 -38.77 57.21 -28.48
CA ARG A 25 -40.05 57.86 -28.80
C ARG A 25 -39.83 59.20 -29.54
N VAL A 26 -40.18 59.14 -30.83
CA VAL A 26 -40.78 60.17 -31.72
C VAL A 26 -39.88 61.29 -32.32
N PRO A 27 -40.29 62.00 -33.41
CA PRO A 27 -39.89 61.66 -34.78
C PRO A 27 -39.45 62.86 -35.68
N LEU A 28 -39.03 62.52 -36.90
CA LEU A 28 -39.10 63.28 -38.17
C LEU A 28 -38.40 64.65 -38.31
N LEU A 29 -37.54 64.67 -39.34
CA LEU A 29 -37.05 65.81 -40.12
C LEU A 29 -36.09 66.77 -39.39
N GLN A 30 -34.79 66.52 -39.52
CA GLN A 30 -33.86 67.44 -40.20
C GLN A 30 -32.40 66.94 -40.12
N SER A 31 -31.69 67.14 -41.22
CA SER A 31 -30.24 66.96 -41.43
C SER A 31 -29.63 65.62 -41.04
N VAL A 32 -29.35 64.80 -42.05
CA VAL A 32 -28.23 63.84 -41.99
C VAL A 32 -26.96 64.68 -41.86
N VAL A 33 -26.57 65.01 -40.63
CA VAL A 33 -25.21 65.42 -40.32
C VAL A 33 -24.38 64.15 -40.46
N GLN A 34 -23.73 64.05 -41.60
CA GLN A 34 -22.75 63.05 -41.93
C GLN A 34 -21.57 63.25 -40.97
N CYS A 35 -21.67 62.71 -39.76
CA CYS A 35 -20.54 62.58 -38.86
C CYS A 35 -19.62 61.54 -39.49
N ASP A 36 -18.65 62.04 -40.24
CA ASP A 36 -17.55 61.24 -40.78
C ASP A 36 -16.83 60.59 -39.59
N PRO A 37 -16.95 59.26 -39.38
CA PRO A 37 -16.40 58.61 -38.19
C PRO A 37 -14.86 58.69 -38.15
N PHE A 38 -14.23 59.00 -39.28
CA PHE A 38 -12.79 59.18 -39.39
C PHE A 38 -12.31 60.57 -38.96
N SER A 39 -13.15 61.60 -38.99
CA SER A 39 -12.73 62.97 -38.63
C SER A 39 -12.68 63.21 -37.11
N VAL A 40 -13.44 62.44 -36.33
CA VAL A 40 -13.45 62.49 -34.84
C VAL A 40 -12.24 61.75 -34.24
N ILE A 41 -11.70 60.76 -34.95
CA ILE A 41 -10.55 59.98 -34.49
C ILE A 41 -9.22 60.74 -34.68
N VAL A 42 -9.17 61.71 -35.60
CA VAL A 42 -7.88 62.38 -35.96
C VAL A 42 -7.70 63.74 -35.27
N ARG A 43 -8.75 64.40 -34.75
CA ARG A 43 -8.65 65.70 -34.05
C ARG A 43 -8.55 65.63 -32.52
N SER A 44 -8.63 64.44 -31.92
CA SER A 44 -8.52 64.24 -30.46
C SER A 44 -7.08 64.00 -29.98
N ALA A 45 -6.08 64.09 -30.87
CA ALA A 45 -4.68 63.87 -30.52
C ALA A 45 -4.01 65.04 -29.75
N GLU A 46 -4.67 66.20 -29.65
CA GLU A 46 -4.16 67.37 -28.92
C GLU A 46 -4.90 67.62 -27.59
N GLN A 47 -5.77 66.68 -27.19
CA GLN A 47 -6.54 66.79 -25.96
C GLN A 47 -5.75 66.17 -24.80
N ASP A 48 -5.50 66.97 -23.76
CA ASP A 48 -4.83 66.59 -22.51
C ASP A 48 -5.29 65.20 -22.05
N TRP A 49 -4.45 64.19 -22.29
CA TRP A 49 -4.70 62.84 -21.80
C TRP A 49 -4.63 62.89 -20.28
N ASP A 50 -5.80 62.91 -19.64
CA ASP A 50 -5.91 62.83 -18.18
C ASP A 50 -5.24 61.52 -17.74
N PRO A 51 -4.08 61.59 -17.04
CA PRO A 51 -3.33 60.40 -16.65
C PRO A 51 -4.16 59.45 -15.78
N SER A 52 -5.21 59.95 -15.12
CA SER A 52 -6.13 59.13 -14.35
C SER A 52 -6.88 58.10 -15.20
N THR A 53 -7.22 58.42 -16.45
CA THR A 53 -7.95 57.51 -17.34
C THR A 53 -7.06 56.36 -17.80
N LEU A 54 -5.79 56.65 -18.13
CA LEU A 54 -4.81 55.64 -18.53
C LEU A 54 -4.47 54.70 -17.36
N LEU A 55 -4.20 55.26 -16.17
CA LEU A 55 -3.90 54.46 -14.98
C LEU A 55 -5.09 53.59 -14.57
N SER A 56 -6.32 54.11 -14.64
CA SER A 56 -7.55 53.35 -14.37
C SER A 56 -7.74 52.21 -15.37
N ALA A 57 -7.57 52.47 -16.68
CA ALA A 57 -7.72 51.44 -17.71
C ALA A 57 -6.68 50.32 -17.56
N LEU A 58 -5.40 50.67 -17.30
CA LEU A 58 -4.34 49.71 -17.06
C LEU A 58 -4.62 48.87 -15.81
N SER A 59 -5.01 49.52 -14.70
CA SER A 59 -5.36 48.83 -13.46
C SER A 59 -6.52 47.86 -13.66
N GLN A 60 -7.59 48.28 -14.35
CA GLN A 60 -8.75 47.42 -14.63
C GLN A 60 -8.37 46.23 -15.52
N ALA A 61 -7.60 46.46 -16.60
CA ALA A 61 -7.16 45.39 -17.50
C ALA A 61 -6.25 44.38 -16.78
N SER A 62 -5.29 44.86 -15.98
CA SER A 62 -4.42 43.99 -15.16
C SER A 62 -5.22 43.20 -14.11
N ALA A 63 -6.21 43.82 -13.47
CA ALA A 63 -7.07 43.14 -12.51
C ALA A 63 -7.88 42.00 -13.14
N VAL A 64 -8.48 42.23 -14.32
CA VAL A 64 -9.20 41.18 -15.08
C VAL A 64 -8.25 40.04 -15.44
N LEU A 65 -7.05 40.36 -15.89
CA LEU A 65 -6.06 39.35 -16.28
C LEU A 65 -5.61 38.50 -15.10
N VAL A 66 -5.28 39.13 -13.97
CA VAL A 66 -4.91 38.42 -12.74
C VAL A 66 -6.08 37.56 -12.23
N ALA A 67 -7.32 38.03 -12.33
CA ALA A 67 -8.49 37.25 -11.93
C ALA A 67 -8.66 35.98 -12.77
N ILE A 68 -8.52 36.07 -14.10
CA ILE A 68 -8.64 34.91 -15.00
C ILE A 68 -7.53 33.90 -14.73
N ILE A 69 -6.27 34.35 -14.70
CA ILE A 69 -5.11 33.46 -14.47
C ILE A 69 -5.16 32.89 -13.05
N GLY A 70 -5.47 33.70 -12.06
CA GLY A 70 -5.62 33.28 -10.67
C GLY A 70 -6.70 32.23 -10.51
N GLY A 71 -7.89 32.46 -11.09
CA GLY A 71 -8.99 31.49 -11.08
C GLY A 71 -8.60 30.15 -11.72
N PHE A 72 -7.92 30.20 -12.87
CA PHE A 72 -7.43 29.00 -13.54
C PHE A 72 -6.39 28.23 -12.70
N LEU A 73 -5.40 28.93 -12.13
CA LEU A 73 -4.36 28.30 -11.32
C LEU A 73 -4.91 27.67 -10.05
N VAL A 74 -5.81 28.36 -9.34
CA VAL A 74 -6.46 27.82 -8.15
C VAL A 74 -7.28 26.58 -8.51
N SER A 75 -8.07 26.62 -9.59
CA SER A 75 -8.83 25.45 -10.05
C SER A 75 -7.91 24.25 -10.36
N ARG A 76 -6.81 24.48 -11.08
CA ARG A 76 -5.84 23.41 -11.41
C ARG A 76 -5.12 22.88 -10.17
N LEU A 77 -4.76 23.75 -9.24
CA LEU A 77 -4.12 23.37 -7.97
C LEU A 77 -5.05 22.50 -7.13
N VAL A 78 -6.33 22.87 -7.01
CA VAL A 78 -7.34 22.08 -6.30
C VAL A 78 -7.55 20.72 -6.97
N ALA A 79 -7.60 20.69 -8.31
CA ALA A 79 -7.71 19.44 -9.06
C ALA A 79 -6.52 18.50 -8.78
N ILE A 80 -5.29 19.00 -8.89
CA ILE A 80 -4.06 18.22 -8.59
C ILE A 80 -4.04 17.78 -7.12
N SER A 81 -4.45 18.65 -6.20
CA SER A 81 -4.54 18.30 -4.78
C SER A 81 -5.56 17.18 -4.54
N SER A 82 -6.69 17.21 -5.23
CA SER A 82 -7.73 16.19 -5.14
C SER A 82 -7.28 14.86 -5.76
N GLU A 83 -6.60 14.91 -6.91
CA GLU A 83 -5.99 13.73 -7.55
C GLU A 83 -4.94 13.09 -6.64
N ARG A 84 -4.05 13.90 -6.04
CA ARG A 84 -3.03 13.44 -5.10
C ARG A 84 -3.63 12.76 -3.88
N GLU A 85 -4.67 13.35 -3.31
CA GLU A 85 -5.36 12.79 -2.15
C GLU A 85 -6.08 11.48 -2.52
N GLY A 86 -6.64 11.40 -3.72
CA GLY A 86 -7.21 10.16 -4.26
C GLY A 86 -6.18 9.04 -4.35
N ILE A 87 -5.00 9.31 -4.94
CA ILE A 87 -3.92 8.32 -5.04
C ILE A 87 -3.40 7.92 -3.66
N ARG A 88 -3.27 8.86 -2.72
CA ARG A 88 -2.86 8.56 -1.34
C ARG A 88 -3.76 7.53 -0.68
N ARG A 89 -5.08 7.69 -0.80
CA ARG A 89 -6.03 6.71 -0.24
C ARG A 89 -5.88 5.33 -0.88
N LEU A 90 -5.53 5.27 -2.16
CA LEU A 90 -5.25 4.00 -2.84
C LEU A 90 -3.96 3.35 -2.32
N VAL A 91 -2.91 4.15 -2.08
CA VAL A 91 -1.67 3.68 -1.44
C VAL A 91 -1.96 3.13 -0.05
N ASP A 92 -2.68 3.87 0.79
CA ASP A 92 -3.03 3.45 2.14
C ASP A 92 -3.85 2.15 2.13
N ALA A 93 -4.81 2.03 1.19
CA ALA A 93 -5.58 0.81 1.01
C ALA A 93 -4.70 -0.37 0.55
N ALA A 94 -3.75 -0.14 -0.37
CA ALA A 94 -2.80 -1.17 -0.81
C ALA A 94 -1.88 -1.64 0.33
N VAL A 95 -1.40 -0.72 1.16
CA VAL A 95 -0.62 -1.04 2.37
C VAL A 95 -1.45 -1.89 3.33
N GLY A 96 -2.71 -1.53 3.57
CA GLY A 96 -3.61 -2.32 4.41
C GLY A 96 -3.81 -3.75 3.88
N ARG A 97 -3.92 -3.94 2.56
CA ARG A 97 -3.99 -5.26 1.93
C ARG A 97 -2.71 -6.07 2.10
N ILE A 98 -1.54 -5.43 1.94
CA ILE A 98 -0.24 -6.08 2.14
C ILE A 98 -0.14 -6.65 3.55
N VAL A 99 -0.47 -5.83 4.56
CA VAL A 99 -0.43 -6.26 5.98
C VAL A 99 -1.34 -7.47 6.23
N HIS A 100 -2.54 -7.49 5.65
CA HIS A 100 -3.45 -8.63 5.81
C HIS A 100 -2.90 -9.91 5.15
N ILE A 101 -2.36 -9.81 3.93
CA ILE A 101 -1.78 -10.95 3.21
C ILE A 101 -0.53 -11.47 3.94
N GLU A 102 0.30 -10.58 4.52
CA GLU A 102 1.46 -10.96 5.31
C GLU A 102 1.05 -11.75 6.56
N ALA A 103 0.01 -11.30 7.28
CA ALA A 103 -0.53 -12.03 8.42
C ALA A 103 -1.08 -13.41 8.02
N ASP A 104 -1.85 -13.48 6.93
CA ASP A 104 -2.39 -14.75 6.42
C ASP A 104 -1.26 -15.71 5.99
N LEU A 105 -0.18 -15.17 5.42
CA LEU A 105 1.00 -15.95 5.04
C LEU A 105 1.75 -16.50 6.26
N GLU A 106 1.91 -15.68 7.31
CA GLU A 106 2.54 -16.10 8.57
C GLU A 106 1.72 -17.21 9.24
N ASP A 107 0.40 -17.06 9.29
CA ASP A 107 -0.51 -18.07 9.84
C ASP A 107 -0.44 -19.39 9.04
N ALA A 108 -0.45 -19.30 7.71
CA ALA A 108 -0.30 -20.48 6.83
C ALA A 108 1.04 -21.19 7.06
N GLN A 109 2.13 -20.44 7.19
CA GLN A 109 3.47 -20.99 7.48
C GLN A 109 3.52 -21.65 8.85
N ARG A 110 2.92 -21.04 9.86
CA ARG A 110 2.84 -21.60 11.21
C ARG A 110 2.09 -22.92 11.22
N ILE A 111 0.91 -22.97 10.59
CA ILE A 111 0.10 -24.20 10.49
C ILE A 111 0.86 -25.31 9.77
N ARG A 112 1.49 -24.99 8.62
CA ARG A 112 2.34 -25.93 7.87
C ARG A 112 3.47 -26.47 8.77
N PHE A 113 4.17 -25.58 9.44
CA PHE A 113 5.35 -25.94 10.24
C PHE A 113 4.98 -26.75 11.49
N ASP A 114 3.90 -26.41 12.18
CA ASP A 114 3.43 -27.18 13.35
C ASP A 114 2.99 -28.61 12.95
N ARG A 115 2.42 -28.76 11.75
CA ARG A 115 2.13 -30.09 11.20
C ARG A 115 3.40 -30.85 10.82
N ALA A 116 4.39 -30.18 10.24
CA ALA A 116 5.69 -30.76 9.94
C ALA A 116 6.38 -31.26 11.22
N LYS A 117 6.36 -30.47 12.30
CA LYS A 117 6.85 -30.88 13.63
C LYS A 117 6.14 -32.13 14.13
N SER A 118 4.81 -32.17 14.05
CA SER A 118 4.00 -33.30 14.52
C SER A 118 4.30 -34.58 13.73
N SER A 119 4.46 -34.46 12.41
CA SER A 119 4.83 -35.56 11.53
C SER A 119 6.25 -36.06 11.79
N PHE A 120 7.20 -35.15 11.99
CA PHE A 120 8.59 -35.48 12.29
C PHE A 120 8.72 -36.10 13.69
N TYR A 121 7.99 -35.58 14.67
CA TYR A 121 8.03 -36.00 16.07
C TYR A 121 7.83 -37.50 16.24
N GLY A 122 6.78 -38.07 15.62
CA GLY A 122 6.47 -39.50 15.78
C GLY A 122 7.62 -40.41 15.35
N VAL A 123 8.26 -40.11 14.23
CA VAL A 123 9.37 -40.92 13.71
C VAL A 123 10.68 -40.63 14.44
N ALA A 124 10.93 -39.34 14.73
CA ALA A 124 12.17 -38.91 15.34
C ALA A 124 12.30 -39.42 16.79
N VAL A 125 11.22 -39.40 17.58
CA VAL A 125 11.29 -39.90 18.97
C VAL A 125 11.60 -41.39 18.99
N GLU A 126 10.93 -42.19 18.15
CA GLU A 126 11.21 -43.63 18.05
C GLU A 126 12.69 -43.89 17.71
N LYS A 127 13.20 -43.22 16.67
CA LYS A 127 14.60 -43.37 16.23
C LYS A 127 15.63 -42.89 17.26
N LEU A 128 15.36 -41.79 17.94
CA LEU A 128 16.25 -41.25 18.98
C LEU A 128 16.24 -42.09 20.26
N LEU A 129 15.15 -42.82 20.53
CA LEU A 129 15.09 -43.78 21.63
C LEU A 129 15.91 -45.04 21.31
N GLU A 130 15.85 -45.52 20.07
CA GLU A 130 16.67 -46.64 19.58
C GLU A 130 18.17 -46.30 19.57
N GLU A 131 18.52 -45.14 18.98
CA GLU A 131 19.91 -44.70 18.81
C GLU A 131 20.07 -43.22 19.22
N PRO A 132 20.45 -42.94 20.49
CA PRO A 132 20.57 -41.57 20.99
C PRO A 132 21.67 -40.73 20.34
N ALA A 133 22.62 -41.39 19.66
CA ALA A 133 23.76 -40.79 18.96
C ALA A 133 23.53 -40.65 17.45
N LEU A 134 22.31 -40.94 16.97
CA LEU A 134 21.95 -40.83 15.56
C LEU A 134 22.24 -39.42 15.03
N ASP A 135 22.76 -39.35 13.81
CA ASP A 135 22.98 -38.09 13.12
C ASP A 135 21.64 -37.39 12.83
N LEU A 136 21.48 -36.16 13.35
CA LEU A 136 20.25 -35.39 13.13
C LEU A 136 20.08 -34.98 11.70
N ASP A 137 21.17 -34.62 11.01
CA ASP A 137 21.06 -34.14 9.64
C ASP A 137 20.58 -35.30 8.74
N ALA A 138 21.10 -36.51 8.95
CA ALA A 138 20.60 -37.72 8.29
C ALA A 138 19.12 -38.02 8.63
N LEU A 139 18.72 -37.93 9.91
CA LEU A 139 17.34 -38.15 10.34
C LEU A 139 16.36 -37.16 9.70
N ILE A 140 16.76 -35.88 9.62
CA ILE A 140 15.97 -34.81 8.98
C ILE A 140 15.85 -35.07 7.48
N GLN A 141 16.94 -35.43 6.81
CA GLN A 141 16.93 -35.71 5.37
C GLN A 141 16.04 -36.90 5.01
N ASP A 142 16.11 -37.98 5.77
CA ASP A 142 15.32 -39.19 5.52
C ASP A 142 13.82 -38.96 5.74
N HIS A 143 13.45 -38.04 6.65
CA HIS A 143 12.06 -37.82 7.07
C HIS A 143 11.60 -36.38 6.87
N LEU A 144 12.14 -35.68 5.86
CA LEU A 144 11.81 -34.29 5.60
C LEU A 144 10.33 -34.17 5.18
N PRO A 145 9.47 -33.52 5.98
CA PRO A 145 8.07 -33.35 5.61
C PRO A 145 7.97 -32.45 4.36
N ARG A 146 7.12 -32.85 3.41
CA ARG A 146 6.87 -32.05 2.19
C ARG A 146 6.57 -30.59 2.52
N GLY A 147 7.16 -29.68 1.74
CA GLY A 147 6.96 -28.24 1.88
C GLY A 147 7.77 -27.58 2.99
N THR A 148 8.59 -28.33 3.74
CA THR A 148 9.46 -27.80 4.81
C THR A 148 10.93 -27.93 4.40
N THR A 149 11.77 -27.00 4.85
CA THR A 149 13.22 -27.05 4.62
C THR A 149 13.96 -27.66 5.81
N GLU A 150 15.14 -28.21 5.56
CA GLU A 150 16.01 -28.73 6.63
C GLU A 150 16.36 -27.64 7.65
N GLU A 151 16.60 -26.42 7.16
CA GLU A 151 16.94 -25.26 7.97
C GLU A 151 15.80 -24.86 8.93
N GLU A 152 14.54 -24.93 8.47
CA GLU A 152 13.36 -24.69 9.30
C GLU A 152 13.23 -25.73 10.42
N LEU A 153 13.50 -27.01 10.12
CA LEU A 153 13.25 -28.12 11.05
C LEU A 153 14.40 -28.39 12.02
N ARG A 154 15.64 -28.07 11.65
CA ARG A 154 16.84 -28.26 12.48
C ARG A 154 16.71 -27.76 13.92
N PRO A 155 16.29 -26.51 14.21
CA PRO A 155 16.19 -26.03 15.60
C PRO A 155 15.21 -26.88 16.42
N TYR A 156 14.11 -27.33 15.81
CA TYR A 156 13.16 -28.21 16.48
C TYR A 156 13.75 -29.60 16.74
N ALA A 157 14.45 -30.18 15.76
CA ALA A 157 15.08 -31.49 15.90
C ALA A 157 16.14 -31.52 17.02
N VAL A 158 16.95 -30.46 17.12
CA VAL A 158 17.94 -30.30 18.21
C VAL A 158 17.26 -30.25 19.58
N ALA A 159 16.22 -29.44 19.71
CA ALA A 159 15.44 -29.35 20.94
C ALA A 159 14.78 -30.69 21.31
N LEU A 160 14.25 -31.40 20.31
CA LEU A 160 13.63 -32.71 20.50
C LEU A 160 14.63 -33.76 20.98
N ARG A 161 15.82 -33.86 20.37
CA ARG A 161 16.89 -34.75 20.85
C ARG A 161 17.22 -34.48 22.31
N GLN A 162 17.37 -33.20 22.68
CA GLN A 162 17.69 -32.85 24.06
C GLN A 162 16.60 -33.31 25.04
N ARG A 163 15.32 -33.09 24.70
CA ARG A 163 14.18 -33.55 25.51
C ARG A 163 14.15 -35.07 25.64
N VAL A 164 14.35 -35.81 24.54
CA VAL A 164 14.43 -37.29 24.56
C VAL A 164 15.60 -37.78 25.42
N GLN A 165 16.79 -37.19 25.27
CA GLN A 165 17.96 -37.55 26.08
C GLN A 165 17.74 -37.28 27.57
N ASN A 166 17.15 -36.14 27.91
CA ASN A 166 16.81 -35.79 29.29
C ASN A 166 15.81 -36.79 29.89
N ALA A 167 14.75 -37.13 29.14
CA ALA A 167 13.76 -38.11 29.58
C ALA A 167 14.39 -39.49 29.83
N VAL A 168 15.21 -39.98 28.89
CA VAL A 168 15.92 -41.26 29.02
C VAL A 168 16.87 -41.26 30.22
N GLN A 169 17.62 -40.18 30.43
CA GLN A 169 18.53 -40.05 31.58
C GLN A 169 17.75 -40.01 32.91
N ALA A 170 16.68 -39.22 32.98
CA ALA A 170 15.85 -39.11 34.18
C ALA A 170 15.22 -40.44 34.57
N ILE A 171 14.70 -41.20 33.59
CA ILE A 171 14.16 -42.55 33.80
C ILE A 171 15.26 -43.50 34.30
N ASN A 172 16.41 -43.52 33.63
CA ASN A 172 17.52 -44.41 34.02
C ASN A 172 18.04 -44.15 35.44
N LEU A 173 18.04 -42.90 35.91
CA LEU A 173 18.43 -42.55 37.28
C LEU A 173 17.44 -43.06 38.35
N LYS A 174 16.19 -43.29 37.98
CA LYS A 174 15.12 -43.73 38.89
C LYS A 174 14.87 -45.24 38.87
N LEU A 175 15.36 -45.93 37.84
CA LEU A 175 15.33 -47.39 37.75
C LEU A 175 16.28 -48.02 38.77
N ARG A 176 15.80 -49.02 39.50
CA ARG A 176 16.54 -49.77 40.52
C ARG A 176 16.90 -51.17 40.01
N LYS A 177 18.01 -51.72 40.51
CA LYS A 177 18.35 -53.14 40.30
C LYS A 177 17.26 -54.02 40.92
N GLY A 178 16.52 -54.76 40.10
CA GLY A 178 15.40 -55.60 40.52
C GLY A 178 14.03 -55.14 40.01
N ASP A 179 13.94 -53.97 39.37
CA ASP A 179 12.72 -53.57 38.68
C ASP A 179 12.40 -54.56 37.54
N THR A 180 11.12 -54.87 37.37
CA THR A 180 10.62 -55.85 36.38
C THR A 180 9.71 -55.16 35.38
N ARG A 181 9.30 -55.88 34.33
CA ARG A 181 8.31 -55.38 33.36
C ARG A 181 6.94 -55.02 33.94
N ASN A 182 6.65 -55.24 35.22
CA ASN A 182 5.39 -54.82 35.85
C ASN A 182 5.43 -53.36 36.34
N LEU A 183 6.60 -52.72 36.33
CA LEU A 183 6.76 -51.32 36.71
C LEU A 183 5.91 -50.42 35.79
N ASP A 184 5.22 -49.45 36.38
CA ASP A 184 4.49 -48.41 35.65
C ASP A 184 5.18 -47.05 35.77
N LEU A 185 4.84 -46.11 34.87
CA LEU A 185 5.42 -44.77 34.89
C LEU A 185 5.06 -44.02 36.18
N ALA A 186 3.84 -44.24 36.69
CA ALA A 186 3.39 -43.66 37.96
C ALA A 186 4.30 -44.04 39.14
N ASP A 187 4.82 -45.27 39.17
CA ASP A 187 5.77 -45.72 40.20
C ASP A 187 7.07 -44.91 40.15
N LEU A 188 7.51 -44.49 38.96
CA LEU A 188 8.69 -43.62 38.83
C LEU A 188 8.41 -42.20 39.30
N VAL A 189 7.20 -41.68 39.03
CA VAL A 189 6.76 -40.36 39.54
C VAL A 189 6.69 -40.36 41.06
N GLU A 190 6.17 -41.42 41.68
CA GLU A 190 6.20 -41.59 43.15
C GLU A 190 7.63 -41.66 43.72
N ARG A 191 8.60 -42.14 42.93
CA ARG A 191 10.04 -42.11 43.24
C ARG A 191 10.70 -40.73 42.99
N GLY A 192 9.90 -39.70 42.75
CA GLY A 192 10.33 -38.32 42.50
C GLY A 192 10.89 -38.10 41.11
N LEU A 193 10.34 -38.77 40.09
CA LEU A 193 10.55 -38.38 38.69
C LEU A 193 9.65 -37.17 38.39
N GLU A 194 10.26 -36.04 38.07
CA GLU A 194 9.54 -34.84 37.64
C GLU A 194 9.30 -34.92 36.13
N ILE A 195 8.04 -34.79 35.73
CA ILE A 195 7.60 -34.78 34.33
C ILE A 195 6.83 -33.48 34.13
N THR A 196 7.25 -32.68 33.16
CA THR A 196 6.49 -31.49 32.75
C THR A 196 5.35 -31.91 31.81
N ASP A 197 4.18 -31.28 31.92
CA ASP A 197 3.00 -31.59 31.08
C ASP A 197 3.32 -31.59 29.57
N ALA A 198 4.24 -30.72 29.13
CA ALA A 198 4.65 -30.62 27.72
C ALA A 198 5.46 -31.82 27.21
N ASP A 199 6.07 -32.61 28.10
CA ASP A 199 7.01 -33.70 27.77
C ASP A 199 6.44 -35.08 28.16
N GLN A 200 5.20 -35.14 28.69
CA GLN A 200 4.61 -36.37 29.22
C GLN A 200 4.65 -37.52 28.20
N ASP A 201 4.34 -37.23 26.95
CA ASP A 201 4.34 -38.17 25.84
C ASP A 201 5.74 -38.72 25.51
N ILE A 202 6.79 -37.87 25.56
CA ILE A 202 8.19 -38.29 25.42
C ILE A 202 8.57 -39.25 26.55
N TYR A 203 8.20 -38.93 27.80
CA TYR A 203 8.50 -39.76 28.96
C TYR A 203 7.76 -41.10 28.91
N GLU A 204 6.49 -41.10 28.51
CA GLU A 204 5.71 -42.33 28.30
C GLU A 204 6.35 -43.23 27.24
N GLN A 205 6.74 -42.67 26.09
CA GLN A 205 7.40 -43.43 25.03
C GLN A 205 8.78 -43.94 25.45
N ALA A 206 9.59 -43.09 26.09
CA ALA A 206 10.91 -43.46 26.61
C ALA A 206 10.80 -44.57 27.67
N PHE A 207 9.80 -44.50 28.55
CA PHE A 207 9.55 -45.52 29.54
C PHE A 207 9.06 -46.83 28.92
N LYS A 208 8.10 -46.78 27.98
CA LYS A 208 7.64 -47.95 27.22
C LYS A 208 8.84 -48.65 26.54
N HIS A 209 9.71 -47.87 25.92
CA HIS A 209 10.93 -48.37 25.28
C HIS A 209 11.88 -49.02 26.30
N ARG A 210 12.19 -48.37 27.43
CA ARG A 210 13.07 -48.92 28.47
C ARG A 210 12.49 -50.15 29.18
N ARG A 211 11.19 -50.16 29.43
CA ARG A 211 10.45 -51.27 30.05
C ARG A 211 10.57 -52.56 29.24
N ALA A 212 10.65 -52.47 27.91
CA ALA A 212 10.86 -53.64 27.04
C ALA A 212 12.17 -54.39 27.34
N PHE A 213 13.18 -53.71 27.89
CA PHE A 213 14.48 -54.31 28.26
C PHE A 213 14.54 -54.80 29.72
N LEU A 214 13.51 -54.57 30.53
CA LEU A 214 13.48 -55.06 31.92
C LEU A 214 13.22 -56.58 31.96
N PRO A 215 13.72 -57.28 32.99
CA PRO A 215 13.48 -58.71 33.17
C PRO A 215 12.00 -59.03 33.40
N ASN A 216 11.56 -60.17 32.85
CA ASN A 216 10.23 -60.70 33.10
C ASN A 216 10.10 -61.13 34.57
N PRO A 217 8.93 -60.91 35.22
CA PRO A 217 8.71 -61.35 36.59
C PRO A 217 8.78 -62.89 36.70
N PRO A 218 9.40 -63.46 37.75
CA PRO A 218 9.74 -64.89 37.85
C PRO A 218 8.56 -65.88 38.03
N ALA A 219 7.30 -65.51 37.76
CA ALA A 219 6.14 -66.33 38.15
C ALA A 219 5.04 -66.54 37.08
N ILE A 220 5.09 -65.92 35.89
CA ILE A 220 4.00 -66.02 34.91
C ILE A 220 4.56 -66.10 33.49
N SER A 221 4.97 -67.30 33.07
CA SER A 221 5.39 -67.62 31.69
C SER A 221 4.51 -68.67 31.01
N ILE A 222 3.38 -69.06 31.62
CA ILE A 222 2.54 -70.17 31.14
C ILE A 222 1.28 -69.70 30.37
N LEU A 223 0.83 -68.44 30.49
CA LEU A 223 -0.39 -68.01 29.81
C LEU A 223 -0.26 -66.61 29.21
N GLY A 224 -0.15 -66.56 27.88
CA GLY A 224 -0.65 -65.47 27.05
C GLY A 224 0.17 -64.19 27.07
N SER A 225 1.04 -64.06 26.07
CA SER A 225 1.66 -62.82 25.60
C SER A 225 0.60 -61.71 25.47
N ARG A 226 0.51 -60.82 26.47
CA ARG A 226 -0.31 -59.60 26.42
C ARG A 226 0.20 -58.56 25.39
N ASP A 227 1.37 -58.81 24.79
CA ASP A 227 1.91 -58.01 23.68
C ASP A 227 1.14 -58.18 22.35
N LEU A 228 0.18 -59.12 22.25
CA LEU A 228 -0.64 -59.32 21.05
C LEU A 228 -1.70 -58.23 20.81
N LEU A 229 -1.84 -57.24 21.71
CA LEU A 229 -2.81 -56.15 21.59
C LEU A 229 -2.14 -54.76 21.58
N ASP A 230 -1.00 -54.61 20.90
CA ASP A 230 -0.49 -53.29 20.52
C ASP A 230 -1.35 -52.75 19.36
N TYR A 231 -2.60 -52.39 19.68
CA TYR A 231 -3.65 -51.92 18.76
C TYR A 231 -3.21 -50.72 17.91
N THR A 232 -2.19 -49.97 18.33
CA THR A 232 -1.62 -48.82 17.62
C THR A 232 -0.95 -49.22 16.31
N ASN A 233 -0.25 -50.36 16.28
CA ASN A 233 0.41 -50.88 15.08
C ASN A 233 -0.58 -51.55 14.11
N LEU A 234 -1.68 -52.12 14.63
CA LEU A 234 -2.73 -52.67 13.78
C LEU A 234 -3.58 -51.55 13.13
N ALA A 235 -3.80 -50.44 13.84
CA ALA A 235 -4.57 -49.30 13.33
C ALA A 235 -3.85 -48.55 12.21
N SER A 236 -2.51 -48.46 12.24
CA SER A 236 -1.73 -47.89 11.14
C SER A 236 -1.73 -48.80 9.91
N ALA A 237 -1.67 -50.12 10.09
CA ALA A 237 -1.74 -51.11 9.01
C ALA A 237 -3.14 -51.21 8.36
N LEU A 238 -4.20 -50.85 9.09
CA LEU A 238 -5.58 -50.86 8.60
C LEU A 238 -6.06 -49.50 8.06
N ARG A 239 -5.20 -48.48 8.00
CA ARG A 239 -5.56 -47.21 7.36
C ARG A 239 -5.84 -47.46 5.87
N PRO A 240 -7.07 -47.22 5.40
CA PRO A 240 -7.38 -47.48 4.01
C PRO A 240 -6.60 -46.48 3.12
N GLY A 241 -6.10 -46.94 1.97
CA GLY A 241 -5.19 -46.14 1.13
C GLY A 241 -5.77 -44.78 0.68
N TRP A 242 -7.09 -44.61 0.68
CA TRP A 242 -7.73 -43.33 0.41
C TRP A 242 -7.49 -42.29 1.51
N ALA A 243 -7.30 -42.68 2.77
CA ALA A 243 -7.04 -41.77 3.87
C ALA A 243 -5.63 -41.14 3.76
N ILE A 244 -4.64 -41.96 3.38
CA ILE A 244 -3.28 -41.49 3.11
C ILE A 244 -3.30 -40.54 1.90
N ALA A 245 -4.00 -40.91 0.83
CA ALA A 245 -4.13 -40.06 -0.36
C ALA A 245 -4.84 -38.74 -0.07
N ALA A 246 -5.88 -38.74 0.79
CA ALA A 246 -6.58 -37.53 1.20
C ALA A 246 -5.67 -36.61 2.02
N GLU A 247 -4.87 -37.16 2.94
CA GLU A 247 -3.93 -36.37 3.75
C GLU A 247 -2.81 -35.76 2.88
N VAL A 248 -2.28 -36.50 1.91
CA VAL A 248 -1.30 -35.96 0.95
C VAL A 248 -1.91 -34.84 0.11
N ARG A 249 -3.15 -34.98 -0.38
CA ARG A 249 -3.83 -33.90 -1.12
C ARG A 249 -4.03 -32.65 -0.28
N HIS A 250 -4.45 -32.82 0.97
CA HIS A 250 -4.66 -31.69 1.87
C HIS A 250 -3.35 -30.93 2.13
N ARG A 251 -2.22 -31.63 2.29
CA ARG A 251 -0.90 -31.00 2.39
C ARG A 251 -0.50 -30.27 1.11
N ASP A 252 -0.75 -30.88 -0.06
CA ASP A 252 -0.45 -30.23 -1.34
C ASP A 252 -1.33 -28.98 -1.56
N GLU A 253 -2.58 -28.98 -1.07
CA GLU A 253 -3.46 -27.80 -1.08
C GLU A 253 -2.94 -26.67 -0.20
N GLU A 254 -2.44 -26.97 0.99
CA GLU A 254 -1.83 -25.97 1.88
C GLU A 254 -0.56 -25.35 1.30
N ILE A 255 0.31 -26.17 0.72
CA ILE A 255 1.53 -25.69 0.05
C ILE A 255 1.16 -24.78 -1.13
N ARG A 256 0.13 -25.14 -1.90
CA ARG A 256 -0.38 -24.28 -2.98
C ARG A 256 -0.97 -22.98 -2.44
N ALA A 257 -1.77 -23.03 -1.39
CA ALA A 257 -2.34 -21.84 -0.76
C ALA A 257 -1.24 -20.88 -0.27
N GLU A 258 -0.16 -21.39 0.33
CA GLU A 258 0.99 -20.57 0.73
C GLU A 258 1.68 -19.93 -0.49
N ALA A 259 1.89 -20.69 -1.57
CA ALA A 259 2.50 -20.18 -2.80
C ALA A 259 1.63 -19.11 -3.48
N ASP A 260 0.31 -19.29 -3.45
CA ASP A 260 -0.67 -18.33 -3.96
C ASP A 260 -0.63 -17.04 -3.14
N LEU A 261 -0.59 -17.13 -1.80
CA LEU A 261 -0.45 -15.96 -0.91
C LEU A 261 0.85 -15.20 -1.18
N ARG A 262 1.99 -15.90 -1.36
CA ARG A 262 3.26 -15.26 -1.74
C ARG A 262 3.17 -14.54 -3.08
N THR A 263 2.44 -15.09 -4.04
CA THR A 263 2.23 -14.47 -5.35
C THR A 263 1.34 -13.24 -5.23
N GLN A 264 0.26 -13.31 -4.46
CA GLN A 264 -0.62 -12.18 -4.15
C GLN A 264 0.13 -11.07 -3.44
N LEU A 265 1.01 -11.41 -2.48
CA LEU A 265 1.84 -10.44 -1.77
C LEU A 265 2.75 -9.69 -2.74
N ARG A 266 3.44 -10.40 -3.64
CA ARG A 266 4.30 -9.76 -4.66
C ARG A 266 3.51 -8.85 -5.59
N ALA A 267 2.32 -9.27 -6.02
CA ALA A 267 1.46 -8.47 -6.86
C ALA A 267 0.98 -7.19 -6.12
N ALA A 268 0.59 -7.32 -4.86
CA ALA A 268 0.17 -6.19 -4.02
C ALA A 268 1.32 -5.19 -3.75
N VAL A 269 2.53 -5.69 -3.50
CA VAL A 269 3.74 -4.86 -3.35
C VAL A 269 4.05 -4.11 -4.64
N ALA A 270 4.00 -4.78 -5.80
CA ALA A 270 4.20 -4.14 -7.08
C ALA A 270 3.12 -3.08 -7.39
N GLU A 271 1.87 -3.32 -7.00
CA GLU A 271 0.79 -2.34 -7.13
C GLU A 271 1.04 -1.10 -6.26
N ARG A 272 1.46 -1.29 -5.00
CA ARG A 272 1.86 -0.18 -4.12
C ARG A 272 3.00 0.63 -4.73
N ASP A 273 4.05 -0.02 -5.18
CA ASP A 273 5.23 0.67 -5.75
C ASP A 273 4.85 1.49 -6.98
N ARG A 274 3.95 0.97 -7.83
CA ARG A 274 3.39 1.71 -8.97
C ARG A 274 2.58 2.94 -8.51
N LEU A 275 1.74 2.80 -7.49
CA LEU A 275 0.94 3.91 -6.95
C LEU A 275 1.83 4.97 -6.29
N ASP A 276 2.91 4.58 -5.61
CA ASP A 276 3.88 5.51 -5.04
C ASP A 276 4.63 6.28 -6.13
N GLU A 277 4.95 5.64 -7.27
CA GLU A 277 5.53 6.33 -8.42
C GLU A 277 4.53 7.34 -9.03
N GLU A 278 3.27 6.96 -9.18
CA GLU A 278 2.20 7.86 -9.62
C GLU A 278 2.03 9.04 -8.65
N LEU A 279 2.06 8.79 -7.34
CA LEU A 279 1.97 9.82 -6.30
C LEU A 279 3.16 10.79 -6.36
N ALA A 280 4.37 10.27 -6.55
CA ALA A 280 5.58 11.09 -6.69
C ALA A 280 5.54 11.96 -7.95
N ARG A 281 4.94 11.45 -9.03
CA ARG A 281 4.74 12.18 -10.29
C ARG A 281 3.71 13.30 -10.14
N VAL A 282 2.58 13.04 -9.47
CA VAL A 282 1.55 14.06 -9.20
C VAL A 282 2.04 15.12 -8.21
N GLY A 283 2.92 14.76 -7.28
CA GLY A 283 3.51 15.67 -6.29
C GLY A 283 4.43 16.76 -6.85
N LYS A 284 4.89 16.63 -8.10
CA LYS A 284 5.76 17.61 -8.78
C LYS A 284 5.00 18.27 -9.93
N PRO A 285 4.07 19.22 -9.66
CA PRO A 285 3.35 19.89 -10.72
C PRO A 285 4.30 20.78 -11.52
N VAL A 286 4.80 20.26 -12.64
CA VAL A 286 5.68 20.99 -13.55
C VAL A 286 4.93 22.23 -14.04
N GLY A 287 5.45 23.41 -13.71
CA GLY A 287 4.90 24.69 -14.15
C GLY A 287 4.01 25.44 -13.15
N VAL A 288 3.48 24.81 -12.08
CA VAL A 288 2.64 25.55 -11.10
C VAL A 288 3.48 26.58 -10.34
N ALA A 289 4.69 26.23 -9.92
CA ALA A 289 5.59 27.19 -9.25
C ALA A 289 5.95 28.38 -10.16
N ALA A 290 6.20 28.13 -11.44
CA ALA A 290 6.48 29.18 -12.43
C ALA A 290 5.25 30.08 -12.65
N ALA A 291 4.05 29.51 -12.70
CA ALA A 291 2.82 30.26 -12.82
C ALA A 291 2.51 31.11 -11.58
N MET A 292 2.78 30.60 -10.37
CA MET A 292 2.66 31.37 -9.13
C MET A 292 3.63 32.54 -9.10
N TRP A 293 4.88 32.34 -9.55
CA TRP A 293 5.86 33.41 -9.70
C TRP A 293 5.41 34.47 -10.70
N MET A 294 4.92 34.05 -11.87
CA MET A 294 4.34 34.94 -12.88
C MET A 294 3.18 35.76 -12.34
N LEU A 295 2.27 35.14 -11.59
CA LEU A 295 1.14 35.83 -10.97
C LEU A 295 1.60 36.88 -9.94
N GLY A 296 2.63 36.57 -9.16
CA GLY A 296 3.27 37.53 -8.26
C GLY A 296 3.85 38.74 -9.01
N VAL A 297 4.57 38.50 -10.11
CA VAL A 297 5.13 39.57 -10.96
C VAL A 297 4.01 40.43 -11.59
N LEU A 298 2.93 39.81 -12.06
CA LEU A 298 1.80 40.54 -12.66
C LEU A 298 1.02 41.37 -11.65
N SER A 299 0.96 40.91 -10.40
CA SER A 299 0.33 41.66 -9.32
C SER A 299 1.04 43.00 -9.06
N LEU A 300 2.35 43.08 -9.33
CA LEU A 300 3.09 44.36 -9.30
C LEU A 300 2.60 45.33 -10.39
N GLY A 301 2.12 44.83 -11.53
CA GLY A 301 1.54 45.65 -12.59
C GLY A 301 0.24 46.36 -12.18
N ILE A 302 -0.47 45.85 -11.17
CA ILE A 302 -1.62 46.53 -10.55
C ILE A 302 -1.14 47.48 -9.46
N LEU A 303 -0.23 47.01 -8.61
CA LEU A 303 0.24 47.73 -7.44
C LEU A 303 0.97 49.03 -7.81
N VAL A 304 1.83 49.01 -8.83
CA VAL A 304 2.67 50.17 -9.20
C VAL A 304 1.84 51.36 -9.71
N PRO A 305 0.91 51.22 -10.68
CA PRO A 305 0.02 52.31 -11.07
C PRO A 305 -0.83 52.84 -9.92
N LEU A 306 -1.29 51.95 -9.03
CA LEU A 306 -2.16 52.31 -7.91
C LEU A 306 -1.41 53.09 -6.83
N VAL A 307 -0.17 52.70 -6.53
CA VAL A 307 0.74 53.46 -5.65
C VAL A 307 1.10 54.81 -6.30
N MET A 308 1.44 54.83 -7.59
CA MET A 308 1.73 56.10 -8.29
C MET A 308 0.53 57.05 -8.27
N MET A 309 -0.69 56.54 -8.45
CA MET A 309 -1.92 57.32 -8.35
C MET A 309 -2.14 57.89 -6.95
N ALA A 310 -1.72 57.19 -5.90
CA ALA A 310 -1.85 57.62 -4.51
C ALA A 310 -0.86 58.73 -4.12
N PHE A 311 0.35 58.75 -4.69
CA PHE A 311 1.43 59.65 -4.26
C PHE A 311 1.64 60.88 -5.17
N GLU A 312 1.39 60.83 -6.48
CA GLU A 312 1.72 61.96 -7.38
C GLU A 312 0.71 62.18 -8.55
N PRO A 313 -0.48 62.75 -8.30
CA PRO A 313 -1.51 62.86 -9.33
C PRO A 313 -1.28 63.97 -10.39
N LYS A 314 -0.36 64.93 -10.19
CA LYS A 314 -0.34 66.19 -10.97
C LYS A 314 0.89 66.44 -11.84
N GLY A 315 1.81 65.50 -12.00
CA GLY A 315 3.06 65.75 -12.72
C GLY A 315 3.73 64.52 -13.32
N LEU A 316 2.97 63.52 -13.77
CA LEU A 316 3.57 62.32 -14.34
C LEU A 316 4.31 62.68 -15.64
N ASP A 317 5.63 62.59 -15.59
CA ASP A 317 6.51 62.82 -16.74
C ASP A 317 6.11 61.89 -17.90
N VAL A 318 6.27 62.36 -19.13
CA VAL A 318 5.96 61.60 -20.35
C VAL A 318 6.77 60.29 -20.36
N LEU A 319 8.00 60.34 -19.84
CA LEU A 319 8.84 59.15 -19.68
C LEU A 319 8.20 58.11 -18.75
N ALA A 320 7.65 58.52 -17.60
CA ALA A 320 6.98 57.61 -16.67
C ALA A 320 5.74 56.96 -17.30
N LYS A 321 4.97 57.71 -18.10
CA LYS A 321 3.83 57.16 -18.87
C LYS A 321 4.28 56.10 -19.88
N ILE A 322 5.35 56.36 -20.63
CA ILE A 322 5.91 55.41 -21.61
C ILE A 322 6.45 54.17 -20.90
N VAL A 323 7.14 54.32 -19.78
CA VAL A 323 7.65 53.20 -18.98
C VAL A 323 6.52 52.34 -18.43
N LEU A 324 5.45 52.95 -17.91
CA LEU A 324 4.27 52.22 -17.42
C LEU A 324 3.59 51.43 -18.55
N LEU A 325 3.32 52.08 -19.68
CA LEU A 325 2.72 51.43 -20.84
C LEU A 325 3.62 50.30 -21.36
N GLY A 326 4.93 50.55 -21.49
CA GLY A 326 5.91 49.57 -21.91
C GLY A 326 5.95 48.37 -20.98
N SER A 327 5.97 48.60 -19.66
CA SER A 327 5.96 47.52 -18.67
C SER A 327 4.70 46.66 -18.75
N PHE A 328 3.53 47.27 -19.00
CA PHE A 328 2.27 46.55 -19.18
C PHE A 328 2.30 45.68 -20.44
N VAL A 329 2.75 46.22 -21.58
CA VAL A 329 2.86 45.48 -22.84
C VAL A 329 3.87 44.33 -22.72
N ILE A 330 5.01 44.57 -22.07
CA ILE A 330 6.00 43.52 -21.79
C ILE A 330 5.42 42.43 -20.90
N GLY A 331 4.68 42.81 -19.84
CA GLY A 331 3.99 41.85 -18.97
C GLY A 331 2.98 40.99 -19.74
N LEU A 332 2.16 41.62 -20.59
CA LEU A 332 1.19 40.94 -21.45
C LEU A 332 1.88 39.97 -22.43
N ALA A 333 2.95 40.42 -23.09
CA ALA A 333 3.73 39.59 -24.00
C ALA A 333 4.37 38.40 -23.27
N ALA A 334 4.90 38.61 -22.06
CA ALA A 334 5.47 37.55 -21.24
C ALA A 334 4.43 36.48 -20.87
N ILE A 335 3.19 36.88 -20.56
CA ILE A 335 2.08 35.95 -20.31
C ILE A 335 1.75 35.15 -21.57
N LEU A 336 1.55 35.83 -22.71
CA LEU A 336 1.22 35.17 -23.96
C LEU A 336 2.30 34.17 -24.35
N TRP A 337 3.57 34.55 -24.18
CA TRP A 337 4.71 33.67 -24.37
C TRP A 337 4.66 32.47 -23.43
N TYR A 338 4.41 32.68 -22.13
CA TYR A 338 4.33 31.60 -21.15
C TYR A 338 3.19 30.62 -21.46
N VAL A 339 2.01 31.13 -21.79
CA VAL A 339 0.87 30.28 -22.17
C VAL A 339 1.20 29.49 -23.44
N GLY A 340 1.78 30.13 -24.45
CA GLY A 340 2.20 29.45 -25.69
C GLY A 340 3.25 28.36 -25.44
N TRP A 341 4.27 28.67 -24.64
CA TRP A 341 5.30 27.70 -24.24
C TRP A 341 4.73 26.54 -23.43
N PHE A 342 3.83 26.83 -22.48
CA PHE A 342 3.17 25.82 -21.65
C PHE A 342 2.32 24.86 -22.49
N TRP A 343 1.56 25.38 -23.47
CA TRP A 343 0.79 24.58 -24.42
C TRP A 343 1.68 23.69 -25.30
N LEU A 344 2.79 24.23 -25.82
CA LEU A 344 3.75 23.45 -26.61
C LEU A 344 4.37 22.32 -25.78
N LYS A 345 4.78 22.62 -24.55
CA LYS A 345 5.41 21.63 -23.66
C LYS A 345 4.46 20.48 -23.30
N ILE A 346 3.21 20.79 -22.96
CA ILE A 346 2.20 19.75 -22.67
C ILE A 346 1.84 18.95 -23.91
N GLY A 347 1.86 19.57 -25.10
CA GLY A 347 1.61 18.88 -26.36
C GLY A 347 2.67 17.82 -26.68
N SER A 348 3.93 18.08 -26.34
CA SER A 348 5.05 17.17 -26.63
C SER A 348 5.11 15.94 -25.72
N ASP A 349 4.64 16.02 -24.47
CA ASP A 349 4.74 14.90 -23.53
C ASP A 349 3.73 13.76 -23.82
N LYS A 350 2.66 14.04 -24.58
CA LYS A 350 1.65 13.00 -24.92
C LYS A 350 2.15 11.95 -25.90
N THR A 351 3.29 12.15 -26.57
CA THR A 351 3.79 11.22 -27.58
C THR A 351 4.51 9.99 -26.98
N GLN A 352 4.78 9.98 -25.67
CA GLN A 352 5.52 8.88 -25.00
C GLN A 352 4.64 7.87 -24.25
N ALA A 353 3.32 8.04 -24.20
CA ALA A 353 2.41 7.13 -23.50
C ALA A 353 1.76 6.07 -24.41
N THR A 354 2.39 5.70 -25.53
CA THR A 354 2.01 4.47 -26.24
C THR A 354 2.76 3.32 -25.59
N PRO A 355 2.08 2.39 -24.89
CA PRO A 355 2.74 1.26 -24.27
C PRO A 355 3.21 0.27 -25.36
N GLU A 356 4.43 0.44 -25.85
CA GLU A 356 5.18 -0.65 -26.47
C GLU A 356 5.47 -1.70 -25.40
N GLY A 357 4.59 -2.68 -25.29
CA GLY A 357 4.76 -3.72 -24.27
C GLY A 357 3.59 -4.65 -24.14
N ARG A 358 2.96 -5.03 -25.26
CA ARG A 358 2.12 -6.24 -25.30
C ARG A 358 3.08 -7.42 -25.29
N ALA A 359 3.50 -7.83 -24.09
CA ALA A 359 4.23 -9.06 -23.88
C ALA A 359 3.44 -10.21 -24.51
N GLU A 360 4.08 -10.91 -25.44
CA GLU A 360 3.60 -12.18 -25.97
C GLU A 360 3.26 -13.12 -24.82
N ALA A 361 2.02 -13.62 -24.81
CA ALA A 361 1.63 -14.69 -23.92
C ALA A 361 2.43 -15.96 -24.27
N PRO A 362 2.95 -16.71 -23.29
CA PRO A 362 3.65 -17.96 -23.56
C PRO A 362 2.70 -19.00 -24.18
N PRO A 363 3.19 -19.82 -25.14
CA PRO A 363 2.41 -20.90 -25.71
C PRO A 363 2.06 -21.94 -24.65
N ARG A 364 0.81 -22.43 -24.71
CA ARG A 364 0.22 -23.45 -23.83
C ARG A 364 0.85 -24.82 -23.97
#